data_AF-U4LI34-F1
#
_entry.id   AF-U4LI34-F1
#
_cell.length_a   1.000
_cell.length_b   1.000
_cell.length_c   1.000
_cell.angle_alpha   90.00
_cell.angle_beta   90.00
_cell.angle_gamma   90.00
#
_symmetry.space_group_name_H-M   'P 1'
#
loop_
_entity.id
_entity.type
_entity.pdbx_description
1 polymer ?
#
loop_
_entity_poly.entity_id
_entity_poly.type
_entity_poly.pdbx_seq_one_letter_code
_entity_poly.pdbx_strand_id
1 'polypeptide(L)'
;MDSPLSYLDLHPFVRATVIDKILGLVIGSAIGDAVGLYTEFLPASKSRQLYSANPISLIPPATPFHSDSHRDKFTPGSWTDDTDHALLLLLSYLHHGRLDPRDFAARLKTWCDGQGLRVLNRPPLGLGRTVKTVVDHPLFTDTSEEAAKDRWEKTGRNNAANGSLMRIHPIGVIAIGMGSMEEAWEHAMANGMVTHWDPRCVVCCCIQVGLLRAILRGDITDESDVNRILEGAFTWVSSRGEINPELWKSPDGEQIPLDYSEFRKYMYAEGYHTLQLDDSRTMGYVYKCLGSALLLLRTVIRDKPFTGVYSDLNGFYKHIESLFQEGGDADTNCCVAGALLGAWYGYGALPSQWRDGLVHKEWLMEKTTNLMITMGVMDGLYDGKHDEDTAMDGGRGWLSKEEMDKVERDLVKMLLGKVRDRDQEAKAKERERRRGGSTVWGRVLGL
;
A
#
# COMPACT_ATOMS: atom_id res chain seq x y z
N MET A 1 -28.86 -16.98 12.68
CA MET A 1 -27.92 -17.05 11.54
C MET A 1 -26.58 -17.45 12.13
N ASP A 2 -25.90 -18.43 11.55
CA ASP A 2 -24.55 -18.79 11.99
C ASP A 2 -23.62 -17.58 11.78
N SER A 3 -22.67 -17.39 12.71
CA SER A 3 -21.65 -16.34 12.59
C SER A 3 -20.94 -16.46 11.23
N PRO A 4 -20.67 -15.34 10.51
CA PRO A 4 -19.90 -15.38 9.26
C PRO A 4 -18.51 -16.02 9.38
N LEU A 5 -17.99 -16.12 10.61
CA LEU A 5 -16.72 -16.73 10.96
C LEU A 5 -16.80 -18.22 11.35
N SER A 6 -17.99 -18.83 11.33
CA SER A 6 -18.18 -20.25 11.73
C SER A 6 -17.32 -21.23 10.91
N TYR A 7 -16.92 -20.84 9.69
CA TYR A 7 -16.02 -21.64 8.86
C TYR A 7 -14.63 -21.84 9.48
N LEU A 8 -14.19 -20.95 10.38
CA LEU A 8 -12.92 -21.08 11.10
C LEU A 8 -12.93 -22.28 12.06
N ASP A 9 -14.12 -22.72 12.48
CA ASP A 9 -14.30 -23.85 13.41
C ASP A 9 -14.41 -25.20 12.70
N LEU A 10 -14.37 -25.23 11.36
CA LEU A 10 -14.42 -26.47 10.57
C LEU A 10 -13.24 -27.40 10.90
N HIS A 11 -12.04 -26.84 11.12
CA HIS A 11 -10.85 -27.58 11.50
C HIS A 11 -9.77 -26.64 12.09
N PRO A 12 -8.97 -27.03 13.10
CA PRO A 12 -7.89 -26.19 13.64
C PRO A 12 -6.91 -25.67 12.59
N PHE A 13 -6.64 -26.46 11.53
CA PHE A 13 -5.81 -26.03 10.41
C PHE A 13 -6.43 -24.91 9.57
N VAL A 14 -7.77 -24.84 9.45
CA VAL A 14 -8.42 -23.72 8.74
C VAL A 14 -8.12 -22.42 9.46
N ARG A 15 -8.38 -22.37 10.78
CA ARG A 15 -8.08 -21.18 11.59
C ARG A 15 -6.60 -20.81 11.54
N ALA A 16 -5.70 -21.78 11.70
CA ALA A 16 -4.25 -21.54 11.62
C ALA A 16 -3.81 -20.99 10.26
N THR A 17 -4.35 -21.53 9.15
CA THR A 17 -4.08 -21.03 7.80
C THR A 17 -4.62 -19.61 7.60
N VAL A 18 -5.83 -19.30 8.09
CA VAL A 18 -6.37 -17.94 7.99
C VAL A 18 -5.51 -16.95 8.78
N ILE A 19 -5.06 -17.31 9.98
CA ILE A 19 -4.14 -16.48 10.79
C ILE A 19 -2.83 -16.23 10.03
N ASP A 20 -2.19 -17.27 9.51
CA ASP A 20 -0.95 -17.14 8.72
C ASP A 20 -1.15 -16.24 7.49
N LYS A 21 -2.30 -16.34 6.80
CA LYS A 21 -2.64 -15.51 5.65
C LYS A 21 -2.96 -14.06 6.01
N ILE A 22 -3.63 -13.79 7.14
CA ILE A 22 -3.88 -12.41 7.60
C ILE A 22 -2.55 -11.72 7.96
N LEU A 23 -1.67 -12.41 8.70
CA LEU A 23 -0.33 -11.91 8.97
C LEU A 23 0.47 -11.71 7.68
N GLY A 24 0.37 -12.67 6.75
CA GLY A 24 1.00 -12.59 5.43
C GLY A 24 0.54 -11.38 4.64
N LEU A 25 -0.76 -11.08 4.65
CA LEU A 25 -1.37 -9.93 3.98
C LEU A 25 -0.83 -8.61 4.53
N VAL A 26 -0.94 -8.38 5.84
CA VAL A 26 -0.58 -7.08 6.43
C VAL A 26 0.93 -6.85 6.35
N ILE A 27 1.73 -7.86 6.70
CA ILE A 27 3.19 -7.75 6.63
C ILE A 27 3.67 -7.75 5.19
N GLY A 28 3.06 -8.52 4.30
CA GLY A 28 3.37 -8.54 2.87
C GLY A 28 3.12 -7.18 2.21
N SER A 29 2.05 -6.48 2.59
CA SER A 29 1.76 -5.11 2.16
C SER A 29 2.89 -4.15 2.59
N ALA A 30 3.25 -4.17 3.87
CA ALA A 30 4.30 -3.29 4.41
C ALA A 30 5.71 -3.62 3.87
N ILE A 31 6.01 -4.90 3.62
CA ILE A 31 7.23 -5.31 2.90
C ILE A 31 7.20 -4.74 1.49
N GLY A 32 6.07 -4.87 0.79
CA GLY A 32 5.89 -4.37 -0.57
C GLY A 32 6.18 -2.88 -0.68
N ASP A 33 5.58 -2.08 0.20
CA ASP A 33 5.86 -0.65 0.38
C ASP A 33 7.38 -0.41 0.60
N ALA A 34 7.96 -1.03 1.63
CA ALA A 34 9.36 -0.81 2.00
C ALA A 34 10.38 -1.19 0.90
N VAL A 35 10.14 -2.28 0.14
CA VAL A 35 11.02 -2.69 -0.96
C VAL A 35 10.75 -1.90 -2.24
N GLY A 36 9.49 -1.53 -2.51
CA GLY A 36 9.14 -0.72 -3.67
C GLY A 36 9.70 0.69 -3.59
N LEU A 37 9.86 1.25 -2.38
CA LEU A 37 10.53 2.53 -2.13
C LEU A 37 11.96 2.58 -2.73
N TYR A 38 12.66 1.45 -2.88
CA TYR A 38 13.99 1.42 -3.52
C TYR A 38 13.98 1.92 -4.96
N THR A 39 12.86 1.75 -5.67
CA THR A 39 12.74 2.04 -7.10
C THR A 39 11.61 3.00 -7.43
N GLU A 40 10.92 3.54 -6.43
CA GLU A 40 9.92 4.58 -6.60
C GLU A 40 10.51 5.80 -7.34
N PHE A 41 9.75 6.27 -8.32
CA PHE A 41 10.05 7.31 -9.31
C PHE A 41 11.25 7.04 -10.23
N LEU A 42 11.87 5.86 -10.16
CA LEU A 42 12.92 5.48 -11.09
C LEU A 42 12.32 4.86 -12.37
N PRO A 43 12.92 5.09 -13.54
CA PRO A 43 12.61 4.31 -14.74
C PRO A 43 13.00 2.84 -14.55
N ALA A 44 12.26 1.93 -15.19
CA ALA A 44 12.51 0.48 -15.10
C ALA A 44 13.96 0.11 -15.47
N SER A 45 14.53 0.79 -16.47
CA SER A 45 15.94 0.61 -16.88
C SER A 45 16.94 0.96 -15.76
N LYS A 46 16.65 1.99 -14.97
CA LYS A 46 17.49 2.41 -13.86
C LYS A 46 17.33 1.48 -12.67
N SER A 47 16.10 1.08 -12.36
CA SER A 47 15.77 0.09 -11.34
C SER A 47 16.55 -1.22 -11.53
N ARG A 48 16.52 -1.77 -12.75
CA ARG A 48 17.28 -2.98 -13.10
C ARG A 48 18.80 -2.79 -13.00
N GLN A 49 19.31 -1.65 -13.47
CA GLN A 49 20.74 -1.34 -13.37
C GLN A 49 21.23 -1.36 -11.91
N LEU A 50 20.41 -0.86 -10.98
CA LEU A 50 20.80 -0.74 -9.57
C LEU A 50 20.68 -2.07 -8.82
N TYR A 51 19.60 -2.81 -9.04
CA TYR A 51 19.17 -3.89 -8.14
C TYR A 51 19.12 -5.29 -8.74
N SER A 52 19.21 -5.47 -10.07
CA SER A 52 19.18 -6.83 -10.64
C SER A 52 20.43 -7.67 -10.29
N ALA A 53 21.60 -7.04 -10.13
CA ALA A 53 22.83 -7.72 -9.71
C ALA A 53 23.05 -7.69 -8.19
N ASN A 54 22.29 -6.87 -7.46
CA ASN A 54 22.40 -6.67 -6.02
C ASN A 54 21.02 -6.83 -5.38
N PRO A 55 20.59 -8.07 -5.08
CA PRO A 55 19.34 -8.34 -4.40
C PRO A 55 19.13 -7.45 -3.17
N ILE A 56 17.93 -6.93 -3.00
CA ILE A 56 17.59 -6.09 -1.85
C ILE A 56 17.54 -6.98 -0.60
N SER A 57 18.22 -6.54 0.45
CA SER A 57 18.15 -7.10 1.80
C SER A 57 17.82 -5.99 2.77
N LEU A 58 16.84 -6.22 3.66
CA LEU A 58 16.47 -5.28 4.72
C LEU A 58 17.19 -5.61 6.04
N ILE A 59 17.78 -6.81 6.16
CA ILE A 59 18.56 -7.20 7.34
C ILE A 59 19.99 -6.62 7.29
N PRO A 60 20.63 -6.31 8.43
CA PRO A 60 21.98 -5.75 8.47
C PRO A 60 23.09 -6.66 7.89
N PRO A 61 24.04 -6.12 7.10
CA PRO A 61 24.02 -4.79 6.53
C PRO A 61 22.96 -4.69 5.43
N ALA A 62 21.99 -3.80 5.61
CA ALA A 62 20.89 -3.63 4.66
C ALA A 62 21.41 -3.02 3.35
N THR A 63 20.80 -3.40 2.23
CA THR A 63 21.09 -2.82 0.92
C THR A 63 20.79 -1.32 0.99
N PRO A 64 21.75 -0.43 0.66
CA PRO A 64 21.49 1.01 0.73
C PRO A 64 20.53 1.46 -0.38
N PHE A 65 19.74 2.49 -0.10
CA PHE A 65 18.95 3.16 -1.13
C PHE A 65 19.85 3.82 -2.17
N HIS A 66 19.30 3.97 -3.38
CA HIS A 66 19.82 4.97 -4.31
C HIS A 66 19.58 6.36 -3.70
N SER A 67 20.66 7.07 -3.38
CA SER A 67 20.57 8.39 -2.76
C SER A 67 20.00 9.44 -3.71
N ASP A 68 18.86 10.00 -3.35
CA ASP A 68 18.26 11.19 -3.95
C ASP A 68 17.32 11.90 -2.97
N SER A 69 16.74 13.03 -3.39
CA SER A 69 15.86 13.85 -2.55
C SER A 69 14.61 13.13 -2.04
N HIS A 70 14.24 12.00 -2.63
CA HIS A 70 13.07 11.24 -2.21
C HIS A 70 13.45 10.21 -1.16
N ARG A 71 14.34 9.27 -1.49
CA ARG A 71 14.74 8.14 -0.63
C ARG A 71 15.64 8.55 0.53
N ASP A 72 16.33 9.70 0.44
CA ASP A 72 17.19 10.19 1.52
C ASP A 72 16.39 10.51 2.81
N LYS A 73 15.06 10.66 2.74
CA LYS A 73 14.17 10.86 3.90
C LYS A 73 13.95 9.61 4.74
N PHE A 74 14.30 8.45 4.21
CA PHE A 74 14.01 7.15 4.81
C PHE A 74 15.30 6.41 5.20
N THR A 75 15.14 5.35 5.99
CA THR A 75 16.18 4.35 6.25
C THR A 75 15.73 3.01 5.68
N PRO A 76 16.66 2.15 5.22
CA PRO A 76 16.32 0.80 4.75
C PRO A 76 15.36 0.08 5.71
N GLY A 77 14.33 -0.55 5.15
CA GLY A 77 13.27 -1.23 5.91
C GLY A 77 12.14 -0.33 6.42
N SER A 78 12.21 0.99 6.20
CA SER A 78 11.08 1.91 6.45
C SER A 78 10.02 1.75 5.37
N TRP A 79 8.76 1.95 5.76
CA TRP A 79 7.60 2.08 4.87
C TRP A 79 7.20 3.56 4.66
N THR A 80 6.25 3.83 3.76
CA THR A 80 5.77 5.16 3.33
C THR A 80 4.34 5.43 3.82
N ASP A 81 3.63 6.36 3.19
CA ASP A 81 2.24 6.70 3.51
C ASP A 81 1.25 5.59 3.15
N ASP A 82 1.62 4.65 2.29
CA ASP A 82 0.83 3.46 1.98
C ASP A 82 0.49 2.67 3.25
N THR A 83 1.53 2.28 3.99
CA THR A 83 1.38 1.55 5.25
C THR A 83 0.85 2.45 6.36
N ASP A 84 1.28 3.72 6.44
CA ASP A 84 0.78 4.63 7.48
C ASP A 84 -0.74 4.82 7.36
N HIS A 85 -1.27 5.09 6.17
CA HIS A 85 -2.71 5.30 5.98
C HIS A 85 -3.52 4.01 6.19
N ALA A 86 -2.97 2.84 5.84
CA ALA A 86 -3.60 1.56 6.17
C ALA A 86 -3.70 1.36 7.68
N LEU A 87 -2.64 1.73 8.42
CA LEU A 87 -2.63 1.68 9.87
C LEU A 87 -3.65 2.62 10.50
N LEU A 88 -3.90 3.81 9.94
CA LEU A 88 -4.95 4.70 10.46
C LEU A 88 -6.35 4.06 10.38
N LEU A 89 -6.64 3.31 9.31
CA LEU A 89 -7.88 2.53 9.18
C LEU A 89 -7.94 1.40 10.21
N LEU A 90 -6.84 0.66 10.36
CA LEU A 90 -6.73 -0.44 11.32
C LEU A 90 -6.91 0.07 12.76
N LEU A 91 -6.22 1.15 13.14
CA LEU A 91 -6.29 1.75 14.48
C LEU A 91 -7.67 2.33 14.77
N SER A 92 -8.35 2.91 13.76
CA SER A 92 -9.76 3.31 13.87
C SER A 92 -10.65 2.12 14.23
N TYR A 93 -10.49 1.00 13.51
CA TYR A 93 -11.25 -0.22 13.78
C TYR A 93 -10.96 -0.79 15.17
N LEU A 94 -9.69 -0.86 15.58
CA LEU A 94 -9.32 -1.33 16.93
C LEU A 94 -9.95 -0.47 18.03
N HIS A 95 -9.98 0.86 17.84
CA HIS A 95 -10.55 1.76 18.83
C HIS A 95 -12.07 1.60 18.99
N HIS A 96 -12.79 1.45 17.88
CA HIS A 96 -14.26 1.49 17.85
C HIS A 96 -14.94 0.13 17.77
N GLY A 97 -14.22 -0.92 17.37
CA GLY A 97 -14.78 -2.24 17.04
C GLY A 97 -15.64 -2.25 15.77
N ARG A 98 -15.56 -1.18 14.95
CA ARG A 98 -16.31 -1.01 13.70
C ARG A 98 -15.57 -0.10 12.73
N LEU A 99 -15.86 -0.23 11.44
CA LEU A 99 -15.35 0.69 10.42
C LEU A 99 -16.12 2.01 10.46
N ASP A 100 -15.41 3.11 10.67
CA ASP A 100 -15.97 4.45 10.74
C ASP A 100 -15.19 5.42 9.82
N PRO A 101 -15.71 5.71 8.62
CA PRO A 101 -15.04 6.60 7.67
C PRO A 101 -14.80 8.03 8.21
N ARG A 102 -15.62 8.50 9.16
CA ARG A 102 -15.45 9.83 9.76
C ARG A 102 -14.28 9.84 10.74
N ASP A 103 -14.16 8.80 11.56
CA ASP A 103 -13.01 8.64 12.45
C ASP A 103 -11.71 8.43 11.65
N PHE A 104 -11.75 7.64 10.58
CA PHE A 104 -10.62 7.53 9.65
C PHE A 104 -10.23 8.88 9.05
N ALA A 105 -11.20 9.68 8.58
CA ALA A 105 -10.93 11.02 8.07
C ALA A 105 -10.28 11.93 9.12
N ALA A 106 -10.76 11.91 10.37
CA ALA A 106 -10.18 12.68 11.46
C ALA A 106 -8.72 12.26 11.75
N ARG A 107 -8.45 10.95 11.81
CA ARG A 107 -7.09 10.41 11.98
C ARG A 107 -6.16 10.79 10.82
N LEU A 108 -6.67 10.75 9.59
CA LEU A 108 -5.92 11.17 8.42
C LEU A 108 -5.59 12.66 8.47
N LYS A 109 -6.54 13.51 8.89
CA LYS A 109 -6.29 14.95 9.10
C LYS A 109 -5.21 15.16 10.14
N THR A 110 -5.32 14.49 11.29
CA THR A 110 -4.32 14.54 12.36
C THR A 110 -2.94 14.10 11.88
N TRP A 111 -2.85 13.00 11.12
CA TRP A 111 -1.59 12.57 10.52
C TRP A 111 -1.06 13.65 9.58
N CYS A 112 -1.85 14.16 8.63
CA CYS A 112 -1.42 15.18 7.67
C CYS A 112 -1.01 16.52 8.32
N ASP A 113 -1.56 16.84 9.49
CA ASP A 113 -1.24 18.07 10.23
C ASP A 113 0.09 18.01 10.98
N GLY A 114 0.82 16.90 10.89
CA GLY A 114 2.18 16.76 11.41
C GLY A 114 2.29 15.83 12.62
N GLN A 115 1.18 15.29 13.12
CA GLN A 115 1.21 14.31 14.22
C GLN A 115 2.00 13.07 13.76
N GLY A 116 1.66 12.46 12.63
CA GLY A 116 2.26 11.18 12.23
C GLY A 116 1.93 10.03 13.21
N LEU A 117 2.51 8.84 13.00
CA LEU A 117 2.31 7.70 13.90
C LEU A 117 3.26 7.72 15.09
N ARG A 118 2.79 7.33 16.28
CA ARG A 118 3.61 7.26 17.50
C ARG A 118 4.84 6.38 17.31
N VAL A 119 4.64 5.16 16.82
CA VAL A 119 5.70 4.15 16.68
C VAL A 119 6.87 4.62 15.84
N LEU A 120 6.62 5.45 14.82
CA LEU A 120 7.64 5.91 13.87
C LEU A 120 8.46 7.08 14.37
N ASN A 121 7.93 7.86 15.32
CA ASN A 121 8.57 9.04 15.90
C ASN A 121 9.26 9.96 14.86
N ARG A 122 8.57 10.19 13.74
CA ARG A 122 9.01 11.00 12.59
C ARG A 122 7.82 11.77 12.04
N PRO A 123 8.04 12.86 11.28
CA PRO A 123 6.91 13.56 10.67
C PRO A 123 6.29 12.69 9.57
N PRO A 124 5.04 12.99 9.16
CA PRO A 124 4.42 12.40 7.98
C PRO A 124 5.33 12.50 6.74
N LEU A 125 5.51 11.40 6.02
CA LEU A 125 6.32 11.31 4.81
C LEU A 125 5.56 10.53 3.73
N GLY A 126 5.84 10.79 2.45
CA GLY A 126 5.21 10.11 1.31
C GLY A 126 3.94 10.77 0.77
N LEU A 127 3.28 11.62 1.57
CA LEU A 127 1.96 12.18 1.27
C LEU A 127 1.74 12.65 -0.19
N GLY A 128 0.83 11.95 -0.88
CA GLY A 128 0.39 12.28 -2.22
C GLY A 128 -0.39 13.60 -2.35
N ARG A 129 -0.27 14.25 -3.52
CA ARG A 129 -0.91 15.56 -3.81
C ARG A 129 -2.44 15.55 -3.70
N THR A 130 -3.09 14.48 -4.16
CA THR A 130 -4.55 14.36 -4.09
C THR A 130 -5.03 14.32 -2.65
N VAL A 131 -4.40 13.48 -1.81
CA VAL A 131 -4.72 13.39 -0.39
C VAL A 131 -4.49 14.74 0.29
N LYS A 132 -3.34 15.38 0.10
CA LYS A 132 -3.06 16.71 0.68
C LYS A 132 -4.15 17.72 0.33
N THR A 133 -4.52 17.81 -0.95
CA THR A 133 -5.52 18.78 -1.43
C THR A 133 -6.90 18.53 -0.81
N VAL A 134 -7.31 17.26 -0.69
CA VAL A 134 -8.62 16.91 -0.12
C VAL A 134 -8.64 17.11 1.39
N VAL A 135 -7.58 16.72 2.10
CA VAL A 135 -7.47 16.84 3.55
C VAL A 135 -7.40 18.30 4.01
N ASP A 136 -6.82 19.19 3.19
CA ASP A 136 -6.79 20.63 3.44
C ASP A 136 -8.15 21.33 3.19
N HIS A 137 -9.12 20.63 2.60
CA HIS A 137 -10.41 21.21 2.30
C HIS A 137 -11.15 21.56 3.60
N PRO A 138 -11.80 22.75 3.73
CA PRO A 138 -12.46 23.17 4.97
C PRO A 138 -13.55 22.22 5.46
N LEU A 139 -14.23 21.53 4.54
CA LEU A 139 -15.27 20.56 4.88
C LEU A 139 -14.73 19.16 5.24
N PHE A 140 -13.42 18.90 5.15
CA PHE A 140 -12.89 17.53 5.18
C PHE A 140 -13.26 16.75 6.45
N THR A 141 -13.20 17.37 7.62
CA THR A 141 -13.54 16.71 8.89
C THR A 141 -15.05 16.58 9.13
N ASP A 142 -15.85 17.41 8.46
CA ASP A 142 -17.31 17.40 8.60
C ASP A 142 -17.95 16.42 7.58
N THR A 143 -17.54 16.55 6.32
CA THR A 143 -18.01 15.81 5.15
C THR A 143 -16.83 15.53 4.18
N SER A 144 -15.97 14.56 4.54
CA SER A 144 -14.80 14.17 3.72
C SER A 144 -15.16 13.76 2.28
N GLU A 145 -16.30 13.11 2.09
CA GLU A 145 -16.81 12.74 0.76
C GLU A 145 -17.06 13.98 -0.13
N GLU A 146 -17.63 15.05 0.43
CA GLU A 146 -17.88 16.29 -0.32
C GLU A 146 -16.57 16.99 -0.68
N ALA A 147 -15.59 16.99 0.22
CA ALA A 147 -14.25 17.49 -0.06
C ALA A 147 -13.56 16.71 -1.21
N ALA A 148 -13.68 15.38 -1.20
CA ALA A 148 -13.14 14.52 -2.25
C ALA A 148 -13.88 14.72 -3.59
N LYS A 149 -15.22 14.89 -3.54
CA LYS A 149 -16.07 15.17 -4.71
C LYS A 149 -15.72 16.50 -5.35
N ASP A 150 -15.61 17.58 -4.57
CA ASP A 150 -15.22 18.90 -5.06
C ASP A 150 -13.86 18.85 -5.76
N ARG A 151 -12.88 18.13 -5.18
CA ARG A 151 -11.58 17.91 -5.82
C ARG A 151 -11.73 17.18 -7.15
N TRP A 152 -12.50 16.10 -7.20
CA TRP A 152 -12.74 15.34 -8.42
C TRP A 152 -13.37 16.22 -9.51
N GLU A 153 -14.40 16.99 -9.18
CA GLU A 153 -15.06 17.92 -10.12
C GLU A 153 -14.09 18.99 -10.65
N LYS A 154 -13.29 19.61 -9.79
CA LYS A 154 -12.29 20.64 -10.16
C LYS A 154 -11.18 20.12 -11.07
N THR A 155 -10.90 18.82 -11.04
CA THR A 155 -9.92 18.19 -11.94
C THR A 155 -10.50 17.78 -13.30
N GLY A 156 -11.72 18.25 -13.63
CA GLY A 156 -12.42 17.76 -14.82
C GLY A 156 -12.73 16.28 -14.70
N ARG A 157 -12.92 15.79 -13.47
CA ARG A 157 -13.35 14.42 -13.15
C ARG A 157 -12.37 13.34 -13.58
N ASN A 158 -11.10 13.72 -13.58
CA ASN A 158 -10.01 12.86 -13.94
C ASN A 158 -8.96 12.83 -12.81
N ASN A 159 -9.30 12.18 -11.70
CA ASN A 159 -8.47 12.12 -10.48
C ASN A 159 -8.38 10.70 -9.93
N ALA A 160 -8.03 9.75 -10.80
CA ALA A 160 -7.95 8.34 -10.47
C ALA A 160 -6.56 7.91 -9.96
N ALA A 161 -6.07 8.60 -8.92
CA ALA A 161 -4.85 8.21 -8.23
C ALA A 161 -5.06 6.96 -7.36
N ASN A 162 -4.02 6.18 -7.15
CA ASN A 162 -4.02 4.95 -6.34
C ASN A 162 -4.03 5.15 -4.81
N GLY A 163 -4.02 6.38 -4.32
CA GLY A 163 -3.86 6.66 -2.88
C GLY A 163 -4.98 6.11 -1.96
N SER A 164 -6.16 5.80 -2.50
CA SER A 164 -7.21 5.05 -1.78
C SER A 164 -7.00 3.55 -1.79
N LEU A 165 -6.53 3.01 -2.91
CA LEU A 165 -6.25 1.58 -3.09
C LEU A 165 -5.14 1.11 -2.17
N MET A 166 -4.04 1.87 -2.06
CA MET A 166 -2.85 1.47 -1.29
C MET A 166 -3.15 1.11 0.17
N ARG A 167 -4.19 1.73 0.75
CA ARG A 167 -4.51 1.64 2.17
C ARG A 167 -5.73 0.78 2.52
N ILE A 168 -6.48 0.28 1.55
CA ILE A 168 -7.81 -0.32 1.81
C ILE A 168 -7.72 -1.77 2.32
N HIS A 169 -6.55 -2.41 2.20
CA HIS A 169 -6.37 -3.83 2.49
C HIS A 169 -6.76 -4.29 3.92
N PRO A 170 -6.70 -3.49 5.00
CA PRO A 170 -7.21 -3.91 6.31
C PRO A 170 -8.72 -4.21 6.31
N ILE A 171 -9.48 -3.52 5.46
CA ILE A 171 -10.91 -3.80 5.28
C ILE A 171 -11.12 -5.19 4.68
N GLY A 172 -10.21 -5.65 3.82
CA GLY A 172 -10.24 -7.01 3.28
C GLY A 172 -10.12 -8.10 4.35
N VAL A 173 -9.34 -7.83 5.41
CA VAL A 173 -9.27 -8.70 6.61
C VAL A 173 -10.61 -8.66 7.33
N ILE A 174 -11.09 -7.47 7.70
CA ILE A 174 -12.34 -7.27 8.47
C ILE A 174 -13.54 -7.90 7.73
N ALA A 175 -13.55 -7.83 6.40
CA ALA A 175 -14.62 -8.32 5.55
C ALA A 175 -14.86 -9.84 5.61
N ILE A 176 -13.92 -10.64 6.14
CA ILE A 176 -14.16 -12.09 6.32
C ILE A 176 -15.27 -12.36 7.35
N GLY A 177 -15.48 -11.42 8.28
CA GLY A 177 -16.55 -11.43 9.29
C GLY A 177 -17.86 -10.78 8.82
N MET A 178 -17.94 -10.27 7.58
CA MET A 178 -19.14 -9.66 7.02
C MET A 178 -20.04 -10.69 6.34
N GLY A 179 -21.35 -10.44 6.37
CA GLY A 179 -22.37 -11.37 5.90
C GLY A 179 -22.45 -11.51 4.38
N SER A 180 -22.01 -10.49 3.63
CA SER A 180 -22.07 -10.49 2.15
C SER A 180 -20.87 -9.79 1.51
N MET A 181 -20.71 -9.98 0.20
CA MET A 181 -19.69 -9.27 -0.58
C MET A 181 -20.08 -7.80 -0.77
N GLU A 182 -21.37 -7.53 -0.92
CA GLU A 182 -21.92 -6.19 -1.09
C GLU A 182 -21.69 -5.33 0.17
N GLU A 183 -21.86 -5.90 1.36
CA GLU A 183 -21.50 -5.24 2.62
C GLU A 183 -20.02 -4.85 2.67
N ALA A 184 -19.13 -5.74 2.20
CA ALA A 184 -17.71 -5.45 2.11
C ALA A 184 -17.40 -4.33 1.10
N TRP A 185 -18.10 -4.29 -0.03
CA TRP A 185 -17.97 -3.24 -1.04
C TRP A 185 -18.51 -1.89 -0.56
N GLU A 186 -19.59 -1.84 0.22
CA GLU A 186 -20.06 -0.59 0.85
C GLU A 186 -18.96 0.00 1.75
N HIS A 187 -18.31 -0.83 2.57
CA HIS A 187 -17.21 -0.38 3.43
C HIS A 187 -15.96 0.03 2.64
N ALA A 188 -15.62 -0.68 1.55
CA ALA A 188 -14.53 -0.32 0.66
C ALA A 188 -14.78 1.03 -0.02
N MET A 189 -15.99 1.23 -0.56
CA MET A 189 -16.41 2.49 -1.19
C MET A 189 -16.37 3.64 -0.19
N ALA A 190 -17.01 3.51 0.97
CA ALA A 190 -17.10 4.58 1.95
C ALA A 190 -15.72 5.05 2.45
N ASN A 191 -14.77 4.13 2.68
CA ASN A 191 -13.41 4.47 3.14
C ASN A 191 -12.47 4.93 1.99
N GLY A 192 -12.70 4.45 0.77
CA GLY A 192 -11.99 4.94 -0.42
C GLY A 192 -12.36 6.40 -0.74
N MET A 193 -13.66 6.70 -0.71
CA MET A 193 -14.24 8.02 -1.02
C MET A 193 -13.88 9.11 -0.01
N VAL A 194 -13.36 8.76 1.17
CA VAL A 194 -12.81 9.76 2.11
C VAL A 194 -11.78 10.67 1.43
N THR A 195 -11.01 10.18 0.46
CA THR A 195 -10.07 11.03 -0.30
C THR A 195 -10.14 10.89 -1.81
N HIS A 196 -10.68 9.78 -2.32
CA HIS A 196 -10.72 9.52 -3.76
C HIS A 196 -12.13 9.16 -4.17
N TRP A 197 -12.85 10.17 -4.64
CA TRP A 197 -14.22 10.02 -5.08
C TRP A 197 -14.35 9.38 -6.47
N ASP A 198 -13.30 9.44 -7.31
CA ASP A 198 -13.30 8.92 -8.68
C ASP A 198 -13.79 7.44 -8.75
N PRO A 199 -14.73 7.09 -9.64
CA PRO A 199 -15.31 5.74 -9.65
C PRO A 199 -14.28 4.65 -9.99
N ARG A 200 -13.22 5.00 -10.72
CA ARG A 200 -12.11 4.08 -11.00
C ARG A 200 -11.35 3.71 -9.73
N CYS A 201 -11.24 4.63 -8.77
CA CYS A 201 -10.67 4.35 -7.46
C CYS A 201 -11.61 3.46 -6.63
N VAL A 202 -12.92 3.77 -6.64
CA VAL A 202 -13.93 3.02 -5.90
C VAL A 202 -13.99 1.56 -6.34
N VAL A 203 -14.07 1.29 -7.65
CA VAL A 203 -14.09 -0.08 -8.17
C VAL A 203 -12.82 -0.84 -7.82
N CYS A 204 -11.65 -0.19 -7.85
CA CYS A 204 -10.40 -0.84 -7.46
C CYS A 204 -10.37 -1.20 -5.97
N CYS A 205 -10.86 -0.32 -5.09
CA CYS A 205 -10.99 -0.60 -3.67
C CYS A 205 -11.92 -1.78 -3.41
N CYS A 206 -13.07 -1.82 -4.10
CA CYS A 206 -14.03 -2.93 -4.01
C CYS A 206 -13.41 -4.26 -4.48
N ILE A 207 -12.67 -4.24 -5.59
CA ILE A 207 -11.98 -5.43 -6.10
C ILE A 207 -10.94 -5.93 -5.10
N GLN A 208 -10.07 -5.05 -4.57
CA GLN A 208 -9.03 -5.48 -3.64
C GLN A 208 -9.64 -6.06 -2.36
N VAL A 209 -10.62 -5.39 -1.75
CA VAL A 209 -11.32 -5.90 -0.56
C VAL A 209 -12.00 -7.24 -0.85
N GLY A 210 -12.70 -7.35 -1.98
CA GLY A 210 -13.38 -8.59 -2.37
C GLY A 210 -12.42 -9.75 -2.58
N LEU A 211 -11.29 -9.52 -3.27
CA LEU A 211 -10.26 -10.54 -3.49
C LEU A 211 -9.62 -10.98 -2.17
N LEU A 212 -9.24 -10.05 -1.30
CA LEU A 212 -8.65 -10.38 0.00
C LEU A 212 -9.63 -11.18 0.86
N ARG A 213 -10.89 -10.76 0.93
CA ARG A 213 -11.96 -11.51 1.61
C ARG A 213 -12.06 -12.93 1.07
N ALA A 214 -12.13 -13.08 -0.25
CA ALA A 214 -12.30 -14.38 -0.90
C ALA A 214 -11.07 -15.28 -0.70
N ILE A 215 -9.85 -14.75 -0.82
CA ILE A 215 -8.61 -15.50 -0.58
C ILE A 215 -8.55 -16.00 0.87
N LEU A 216 -8.90 -15.15 1.85
CA LEU A 216 -8.87 -15.50 3.27
C LEU A 216 -9.98 -16.49 3.68
N ARG A 217 -11.07 -16.54 2.93
CA ARG A 217 -12.17 -17.50 3.13
C ARG A 217 -11.97 -18.80 2.34
N GLY A 218 -10.99 -18.85 1.44
CA GLY A 218 -10.74 -20.00 0.57
C GLY A 218 -11.70 -20.08 -0.63
N ASP A 219 -12.34 -18.96 -0.99
CA ASP A 219 -13.32 -18.85 -2.08
C ASP A 219 -12.64 -18.65 -3.46
N ILE A 220 -11.32 -18.46 -3.52
CA ILE A 220 -10.53 -18.38 -4.76
C ILE A 220 -9.77 -19.69 -4.97
N THR A 221 -10.18 -20.45 -5.98
CA THR A 221 -9.55 -21.71 -6.37
C THR A 221 -8.87 -21.63 -7.74
N ASP A 222 -9.39 -20.78 -8.63
CA ASP A 222 -8.84 -20.54 -9.96
C ASP A 222 -9.05 -19.08 -10.42
N GLU A 223 -8.61 -18.78 -11.66
CA GLU A 223 -8.76 -17.44 -12.24
C GLU A 223 -10.20 -17.04 -12.55
N SER A 224 -11.13 -18.00 -12.69
CA SER A 224 -12.55 -17.69 -12.90
C SER A 224 -13.18 -17.09 -11.65
N ASP A 225 -12.72 -17.49 -10.47
CA ASP A 225 -13.12 -16.88 -9.20
C ASP A 225 -12.65 -15.43 -9.10
N VAL A 226 -11.42 -15.16 -9.52
CA VAL A 226 -10.89 -13.79 -9.64
C VAL A 226 -11.77 -12.98 -10.59
N ASN A 227 -12.05 -13.49 -11.80
CA ASN A 227 -12.88 -12.80 -12.79
C ASN A 227 -14.27 -12.45 -12.23
N ARG A 228 -14.88 -13.37 -11.48
CA ARG A 228 -16.21 -13.14 -10.87
C ARG A 228 -16.22 -11.94 -9.93
N ILE A 229 -15.16 -11.75 -9.13
CA ILE A 229 -15.05 -10.61 -8.22
C ILE A 229 -14.81 -9.32 -9.00
N LEU A 230 -13.96 -9.35 -10.02
CA LEU A 230 -13.68 -8.20 -10.88
C LEU A 230 -14.95 -7.69 -11.55
N GLU A 231 -15.67 -8.58 -12.24
CA GLU A 231 -16.89 -8.26 -12.97
C GLU A 231 -18.04 -7.89 -12.02
N GLY A 232 -18.12 -8.58 -10.88
CA GLY A 232 -19.11 -8.29 -9.83
C GLY A 232 -18.93 -6.88 -9.25
N ALA A 233 -17.69 -6.50 -8.89
CA ALA A 233 -17.39 -5.17 -8.37
C ALA A 233 -17.63 -4.09 -9.43
N PHE A 234 -17.24 -4.32 -10.67
CA PHE A 234 -17.50 -3.39 -11.78
C PHE A 234 -19.00 -3.16 -11.96
N THR A 235 -19.79 -4.24 -12.02
CA THR A 235 -21.25 -4.19 -12.15
C THR A 235 -21.87 -3.46 -10.95
N TRP A 236 -21.42 -3.80 -9.74
CA TRP A 236 -21.94 -3.20 -8.52
C TRP A 236 -21.69 -1.68 -8.47
N VAL A 237 -20.47 -1.22 -8.72
CA VAL A 237 -20.16 0.22 -8.74
C VAL A 237 -20.89 0.93 -9.88
N SER A 238 -20.93 0.32 -11.07
CA SER A 238 -21.63 0.90 -12.23
C SER A 238 -23.13 1.06 -11.97
N SER A 239 -23.76 0.10 -11.29
CA SER A 239 -25.18 0.19 -10.90
C SER A 239 -25.46 1.32 -9.90
N ARG A 240 -24.49 1.75 -9.08
CA ARG A 240 -24.64 2.95 -8.23
C ARG A 240 -24.71 4.23 -9.07
N GLY A 241 -24.01 4.23 -10.22
CA GLY A 241 -24.19 5.13 -11.36
C GLY A 241 -25.63 5.33 -11.78
N GLU A 242 -26.37 4.22 -11.82
CA GLU A 242 -27.74 4.15 -12.31
C GLU A 242 -28.76 4.46 -11.21
N ILE A 243 -28.52 3.97 -9.99
CA ILE A 243 -29.40 4.11 -8.82
C ILE A 243 -29.36 5.53 -8.24
N ASN A 244 -28.20 6.20 -8.29
CA ASN A 244 -28.06 7.59 -7.88
C ASN A 244 -27.27 8.38 -8.93
N PRO A 245 -27.95 8.85 -9.99
CA PRO A 245 -27.30 9.59 -11.06
C PRO A 245 -26.58 10.86 -10.58
N GLU A 246 -27.05 11.49 -9.49
CA GLU A 246 -26.40 12.67 -8.89
C GLU A 246 -25.03 12.36 -8.26
N LEU A 247 -24.74 11.08 -8.00
CA LEU A 247 -23.40 10.60 -7.64
C LEU A 247 -22.47 10.51 -8.85
N TRP A 248 -22.90 10.67 -10.11
CA TRP A 248 -22.00 10.49 -11.27
C TRP A 248 -22.31 11.39 -12.49
N LYS A 249 -23.22 12.36 -12.35
CA LYS A 249 -23.67 13.27 -13.42
C LYS A 249 -22.73 14.42 -13.67
N SER A 250 -22.49 14.79 -14.93
CA SER A 250 -21.91 16.09 -15.34
C SER A 250 -22.81 17.26 -14.97
N PRO A 251 -22.30 18.49 -14.86
CA PRO A 251 -23.15 19.69 -14.75
C PRO A 251 -24.17 19.78 -15.90
N ASP A 252 -23.88 19.11 -17.01
CA ASP A 252 -24.67 19.05 -18.24
C ASP A 252 -25.64 17.84 -18.26
N GLY A 253 -25.61 16.99 -17.23
CA GLY A 253 -26.49 15.84 -17.05
C GLY A 253 -26.03 14.54 -17.70
N GLU A 254 -24.83 14.49 -18.30
CA GLU A 254 -24.27 13.25 -18.85
C GLU A 254 -23.76 12.35 -17.73
N GLN A 255 -24.14 11.07 -17.74
CA GLN A 255 -23.46 10.06 -16.92
C GLN A 255 -22.00 10.00 -17.37
N ILE A 256 -21.08 9.99 -16.42
CA ILE A 256 -19.70 9.60 -16.70
C ILE A 256 -19.58 8.11 -16.35
N PRO A 257 -19.78 7.20 -17.31
CA PRO A 257 -19.70 5.78 -17.03
C PRO A 257 -18.25 5.41 -16.67
N LEU A 258 -18.12 4.39 -15.81
CA LEU A 258 -16.93 3.56 -15.79
C LEU A 258 -16.71 2.98 -17.18
N ASP A 259 -15.64 3.38 -17.86
CA ASP A 259 -15.30 2.83 -19.17
C ASP A 259 -14.87 1.37 -18.99
N TYR A 260 -15.74 0.45 -19.43
CA TYR A 260 -15.47 -0.98 -19.35
C TYR A 260 -14.32 -1.44 -20.26
N SER A 261 -14.13 -0.79 -21.40
CA SER A 261 -13.02 -1.08 -22.30
C SER A 261 -11.69 -0.71 -21.65
N GLU A 262 -11.63 0.47 -21.02
CA GLU A 262 -10.46 0.88 -20.25
C GLU A 262 -10.22 -0.05 -19.05
N PHE A 263 -11.27 -0.35 -18.27
CA PHE A 263 -11.21 -1.30 -17.15
C PHE A 263 -10.62 -2.64 -17.61
N ARG A 264 -11.16 -3.24 -18.68
CA ARG A 264 -10.68 -4.53 -19.18
C ARG A 264 -9.23 -4.48 -19.61
N LYS A 265 -8.79 -3.40 -20.27
CA LYS A 265 -7.40 -3.24 -20.72
C LYS A 265 -6.39 -3.45 -19.58
N TYR A 266 -6.69 -2.93 -18.39
CA TYR A 266 -5.75 -3.01 -17.26
C TYR A 266 -6.01 -4.21 -16.34
N MET A 267 -7.26 -4.57 -16.07
CA MET A 267 -7.58 -5.70 -15.16
C MET A 267 -7.25 -7.07 -15.75
N TYR A 268 -7.16 -7.15 -17.08
CA TYR A 268 -6.79 -8.34 -17.83
C TYR A 268 -5.46 -8.16 -18.60
N ALA A 269 -4.60 -7.26 -18.14
CA ALA A 269 -3.28 -7.07 -18.76
C ALA A 269 -2.47 -8.37 -18.74
N GLU A 270 -1.83 -8.71 -19.85
CA GLU A 270 -1.00 -9.93 -19.99
C GLU A 270 0.47 -9.70 -19.62
N GLY A 271 0.87 -8.46 -19.35
CA GLY A 271 2.23 -8.12 -18.95
C GLY A 271 2.43 -6.64 -18.65
N TYR A 272 3.56 -6.32 -18.02
CA TYR A 272 3.91 -4.95 -17.61
C TYR A 272 4.00 -3.96 -18.77
N HIS A 273 4.29 -4.42 -19.99
CA HIS A 273 4.29 -3.58 -21.19
C HIS A 273 2.93 -2.89 -21.47
N THR A 274 1.82 -3.53 -21.10
CA THR A 274 0.47 -2.94 -21.23
C THR A 274 0.23 -1.89 -20.14
N LEU A 275 0.81 -2.12 -18.95
CA LEU A 275 0.65 -1.26 -17.79
C LEU A 275 1.54 -0.02 -17.84
N GLN A 276 2.76 -0.12 -18.42
CA GLN A 276 3.72 0.98 -18.53
C GLN A 276 3.91 1.69 -17.17
N LEU A 277 4.39 0.94 -16.18
CA LEU A 277 4.40 1.37 -14.78
C LEU A 277 5.32 2.57 -14.52
N ASP A 278 6.37 2.75 -15.32
CA ASP A 278 7.30 3.89 -15.25
C ASP A 278 6.92 5.08 -16.15
N ASP A 279 5.72 5.10 -16.75
CA ASP A 279 5.24 6.28 -17.48
C ASP A 279 5.07 7.46 -16.52
N SER A 280 5.97 8.44 -16.66
CA SER A 280 6.02 9.63 -15.79
C SER A 280 4.73 10.45 -15.71
N ARG A 281 3.81 10.30 -16.65
CA ARG A 281 2.52 11.01 -16.64
C ARG A 281 1.43 10.27 -15.88
N THR A 282 1.52 8.95 -15.80
CA THR A 282 0.40 8.09 -15.39
C THR A 282 0.81 7.02 -14.38
N MET A 283 2.05 7.03 -13.86
CA MET A 283 2.56 6.01 -12.94
C MET A 283 1.67 5.80 -11.71
N GLY A 284 1.07 6.86 -11.16
CA GLY A 284 0.13 6.77 -10.03
C GLY A 284 -1.32 6.42 -10.39
N TYR A 285 -1.58 5.95 -11.62
CA TYR A 285 -2.92 5.61 -12.07
C TYR A 285 -3.43 4.32 -11.43
N VAL A 286 -4.59 4.37 -10.78
CA VAL A 286 -5.13 3.26 -9.98
C VAL A 286 -5.30 1.94 -10.74
N TYR A 287 -5.70 1.98 -12.01
CA TYR A 287 -5.83 0.77 -12.82
C TYR A 287 -4.49 0.12 -13.17
N LYS A 288 -3.43 0.90 -13.36
CA LYS A 288 -2.08 0.34 -13.56
C LYS A 288 -1.61 -0.38 -12.31
N CYS A 289 -1.83 0.24 -11.15
CA CYS A 289 -1.48 -0.32 -9.85
C CYS A 289 -2.21 -1.64 -9.59
N LEU A 290 -3.55 -1.64 -9.59
CA LEU A 290 -4.31 -2.87 -9.37
C LEU A 290 -4.05 -3.92 -10.46
N GLY A 291 -3.93 -3.51 -11.72
CA GLY A 291 -3.61 -4.39 -12.85
C GLY A 291 -2.29 -5.14 -12.66
N SER A 292 -1.27 -4.47 -12.10
CA SER A 292 0.02 -5.11 -11.79
C SER A 292 -0.10 -6.18 -10.71
N ALA A 293 -0.90 -5.91 -9.67
CA ALA A 293 -1.15 -6.84 -8.59
C ALA A 293 -1.97 -8.06 -9.06
N LEU A 294 -2.96 -7.84 -9.94
CA LEU A 294 -3.76 -8.90 -10.57
C LEU A 294 -2.95 -9.80 -11.49
N LEU A 295 -2.04 -9.22 -12.28
CA LEU A 295 -1.12 -9.99 -13.13
C LEU A 295 -0.32 -10.99 -12.30
N LEU A 296 0.24 -10.55 -11.17
CA LEU A 296 0.97 -11.41 -10.25
C LEU A 296 0.06 -12.44 -9.57
N LEU A 297 -1.13 -12.04 -9.09
CA LEU A 297 -2.08 -12.97 -8.47
C LEU A 297 -2.47 -14.11 -9.43
N ARG A 298 -2.76 -13.79 -10.70
CA ARG A 298 -3.05 -14.81 -11.72
C ARG A 298 -1.87 -15.74 -11.97
N THR A 299 -0.65 -15.19 -11.97
CA THR A 299 0.57 -15.98 -12.14
C THR A 299 0.72 -17.00 -11.02
N VAL A 300 0.54 -16.59 -9.76
CA VAL A 300 0.66 -17.53 -8.63
C VAL A 300 -0.45 -18.58 -8.60
N ILE A 301 -1.67 -18.23 -9.07
CA ILE A 301 -2.78 -19.19 -9.21
C ILE A 301 -2.44 -20.25 -10.27
N ARG A 302 -1.89 -19.85 -11.43
CA ARG A 302 -1.48 -20.78 -12.50
C ARG A 302 -0.36 -21.71 -12.06
N ASP A 303 0.66 -21.16 -11.39
CA ASP A 303 1.83 -21.93 -10.97
C ASP A 303 1.50 -22.96 -9.89
N LYS A 304 0.44 -22.70 -9.09
CA LYS A 304 0.03 -23.57 -7.99
C LYS A 304 -1.49 -23.56 -7.80
N PRO A 305 -2.24 -24.46 -8.45
CA PRO A 305 -3.59 -24.76 -7.99
C PRO A 305 -3.52 -25.20 -6.53
N PHE A 306 -4.42 -24.67 -5.70
CA PHE A 306 -4.50 -24.78 -4.24
C PHE A 306 -4.28 -26.22 -3.73
N THR A 307 -3.01 -26.64 -3.56
CA THR A 307 -2.63 -28.01 -3.18
C THR A 307 -1.91 -28.10 -1.84
N GLY A 308 -1.92 -27.01 -1.06
CA GLY A 308 -1.55 -27.04 0.37
C GLY A 308 -0.09 -27.32 0.70
N VAL A 309 0.81 -27.42 -0.31
CA VAL A 309 2.24 -27.64 -0.09
C VAL A 309 3.04 -26.40 -0.49
N TYR A 310 3.72 -25.81 0.50
CA TYR A 310 4.65 -24.67 0.36
C TYR A 310 5.90 -25.05 -0.46
N SER A 311 5.76 -25.35 -1.75
CA SER A 311 6.87 -25.85 -2.58
C SER A 311 7.81 -24.76 -3.15
N ASP A 312 7.47 -23.47 -3.01
CA ASP A 312 8.29 -22.35 -3.50
C ASP A 312 8.24 -21.21 -2.47
N LEU A 313 9.06 -21.33 -1.43
CA LEU A 313 9.25 -20.31 -0.41
C LEU A 313 9.87 -19.01 -0.97
N ASN A 314 10.31 -19.01 -2.24
CA ASN A 314 10.80 -17.83 -2.94
C ASN A 314 9.75 -17.21 -3.88
N GLY A 315 8.52 -17.74 -3.91
CA GLY A 315 7.45 -17.23 -4.77
C GLY A 315 7.19 -15.75 -4.51
N PHE A 316 6.84 -15.37 -3.27
CA PHE A 316 6.60 -13.96 -2.92
C PHE A 316 7.77 -13.05 -3.32
N TYR A 317 9.01 -13.46 -2.99
CA TYR A 317 10.22 -12.73 -3.34
C TYR A 317 10.29 -12.43 -4.85
N LYS A 318 10.22 -13.46 -5.70
CA LYS A 318 10.39 -13.32 -7.15
C LYS A 318 9.32 -12.42 -7.77
N HIS A 319 8.07 -12.53 -7.32
CA HIS A 319 6.96 -11.78 -7.87
C HIS A 319 7.07 -10.29 -7.51
N ILE A 320 7.34 -9.97 -6.24
CA ILE A 320 7.56 -8.57 -5.81
C ILE A 320 8.85 -8.01 -6.42
N GLU A 321 9.90 -8.82 -6.54
CA GLU A 321 11.13 -8.43 -7.22
C GLU A 321 10.90 -8.04 -8.68
N SER A 322 10.13 -8.84 -9.41
CA SER A 322 9.79 -8.52 -10.79
C SER A 322 9.01 -7.20 -10.92
N LEU A 323 8.20 -6.86 -9.91
CA LEU A 323 7.34 -5.67 -9.94
C LEU A 323 8.11 -4.40 -9.57
N PHE A 324 8.88 -4.39 -8.49
CA PHE A 324 9.64 -3.18 -8.13
C PHE A 324 10.68 -2.84 -9.22
N GLN A 325 11.18 -3.83 -9.96
CA GLN A 325 12.11 -3.62 -11.07
C GLN A 325 11.50 -2.84 -12.25
N GLU A 326 10.17 -2.76 -12.33
CA GLU A 326 9.48 -1.92 -13.31
C GLU A 326 9.48 -0.43 -12.93
N GLY A 327 9.91 -0.08 -11.70
CA GLY A 327 10.01 1.32 -11.26
C GLY A 327 8.65 2.04 -11.25
N GLY A 328 8.67 3.34 -11.53
CA GLY A 328 7.46 4.17 -11.47
C GLY A 328 6.96 4.31 -10.04
N ASP A 329 5.67 4.07 -9.81
CA ASP A 329 5.04 4.15 -8.48
C ASP A 329 5.20 2.83 -7.70
N ALA A 330 6.46 2.44 -7.53
CA ALA A 330 6.85 1.08 -7.18
C ALA A 330 6.48 0.68 -5.75
N ASP A 331 6.55 1.59 -4.78
CA ASP A 331 6.10 1.39 -3.39
C ASP A 331 4.62 1.02 -3.36
N THR A 332 3.75 1.79 -4.01
CA THR A 332 2.31 1.49 -4.03
C THR A 332 1.97 0.25 -4.84
N ASN A 333 2.60 0.06 -6.01
CA ASN A 333 2.40 -1.16 -6.80
C ASN A 333 2.76 -2.41 -5.98
N CYS A 334 3.91 -2.38 -5.29
CA CYS A 334 4.37 -3.50 -4.47
C CYS A 334 3.57 -3.65 -3.18
N CYS A 335 3.07 -2.56 -2.57
CA CYS A 335 2.18 -2.60 -1.42
C CYS A 335 0.88 -3.36 -1.74
N VAL A 336 0.19 -2.96 -2.82
CA VAL A 336 -1.07 -3.59 -3.24
C VAL A 336 -0.86 -5.05 -3.65
N ALA A 337 0.20 -5.34 -4.42
CA ALA A 337 0.56 -6.71 -4.76
C ALA A 337 0.97 -7.53 -3.53
N GLY A 338 1.72 -6.93 -2.61
CA GLY A 338 2.19 -7.53 -1.37
C GLY A 338 1.04 -7.95 -0.47
N ALA A 339 -0.04 -7.18 -0.40
CA ALA A 339 -1.26 -7.57 0.31
C ALA A 339 -1.92 -8.82 -0.30
N LEU A 340 -2.13 -8.85 -1.63
CA LEU A 340 -2.77 -9.98 -2.32
C LEU A 340 -1.90 -11.25 -2.25
N LEU A 341 -0.62 -11.13 -2.57
CA LEU A 341 0.32 -12.25 -2.54
C LEU A 341 0.60 -12.71 -1.12
N GLY A 342 0.66 -11.79 -0.16
CA GLY A 342 0.79 -12.09 1.25
C GLY A 342 -0.41 -12.90 1.78
N ALA A 343 -1.63 -12.52 1.39
CA ALA A 343 -2.83 -13.30 1.69
C ALA A 343 -2.84 -14.68 1.00
N TRP A 344 -2.25 -14.78 -0.20
CA TRP A 344 -2.14 -16.04 -0.93
C TRP A 344 -1.13 -17.00 -0.30
N TYR A 345 0.10 -16.52 -0.08
CA TYR A 345 1.24 -17.31 0.39
C TYR A 345 1.26 -17.53 1.91
N GLY A 346 0.81 -16.55 2.70
CA GLY A 346 0.92 -16.56 4.16
C GLY A 346 2.27 -16.04 4.70
N TYR A 347 2.29 -15.69 5.99
CA TYR A 347 3.43 -15.09 6.67
C TYR A 347 4.67 -15.98 6.67
N GLY A 348 4.47 -17.30 6.85
CA GLY A 348 5.57 -18.28 6.83
C GLY A 348 6.36 -18.33 5.53
N ALA A 349 5.77 -17.87 4.42
CA ALA A 349 6.38 -17.83 3.09
C ALA A 349 6.96 -16.46 2.72
N LEU A 350 6.87 -15.45 3.60
CA LEU A 350 7.48 -14.16 3.36
C LEU A 350 9.02 -14.26 3.50
N PRO A 351 9.80 -13.62 2.61
CA PRO A 351 11.26 -13.77 2.59
C PRO A 351 11.88 -13.21 3.87
N SER A 352 12.67 -14.01 4.59
CA SER A 352 13.24 -13.60 5.90
C SER A 352 14.12 -12.37 5.79
N GLN A 353 14.90 -12.22 4.71
CA GLN A 353 15.75 -11.06 4.47
C GLN A 353 14.98 -9.73 4.30
N TRP A 354 13.68 -9.80 4.02
CA TRP A 354 12.81 -8.64 3.98
C TRP A 354 12.00 -8.53 5.26
N ARG A 355 11.25 -9.61 5.57
CA ARG A 355 10.38 -9.70 6.73
C ARG A 355 11.10 -9.33 8.02
N ASP A 356 12.28 -9.88 8.27
CA ASP A 356 12.98 -9.70 9.55
C ASP A 356 13.79 -8.39 9.61
N GLY A 357 13.93 -7.69 8.49
CA GLY A 357 14.52 -6.35 8.40
C GLY A 357 13.51 -5.21 8.30
N LEU A 358 12.20 -5.52 8.27
CA LEU A 358 11.15 -4.51 8.25
C LEU A 358 11.15 -3.74 9.58
N VAL A 359 11.24 -2.41 9.50
CA VAL A 359 11.28 -1.55 10.67
C VAL A 359 9.93 -1.62 11.39
N HIS A 360 9.93 -1.72 12.73
CA HIS A 360 8.72 -1.88 13.57
C HIS A 360 7.82 -3.09 13.26
N LYS A 361 8.37 -4.14 12.65
CA LYS A 361 7.64 -5.40 12.35
C LYS A 361 6.92 -5.96 13.59
N GLU A 362 7.58 -6.01 14.74
CA GLU A 362 6.99 -6.56 15.97
C GLU A 362 5.74 -5.79 16.40
N TRP A 363 5.75 -4.47 16.30
CA TRP A 363 4.60 -3.63 16.59
C TRP A 363 3.47 -3.84 15.58
N LEU A 364 3.81 -3.95 14.29
CA LEU A 364 2.82 -4.22 13.23
C LEU A 364 2.15 -5.61 13.42
N MET A 365 2.94 -6.61 13.81
CA MET A 365 2.45 -7.95 14.16
C MET A 365 1.50 -7.92 15.36
N GLU A 366 1.82 -7.13 16.39
CA GLU A 366 0.96 -6.92 17.56
C GLU A 366 -0.39 -6.32 17.15
N LYS A 367 -0.41 -5.22 16.39
CA LYS A 367 -1.67 -4.59 15.96
C LYS A 367 -2.49 -5.50 15.04
N THR A 368 -1.84 -6.29 14.20
CA THR A 368 -2.52 -7.31 13.37
C THR A 368 -3.10 -8.44 14.23
N THR A 369 -2.41 -8.85 15.29
CA THR A 369 -2.92 -9.84 16.24
C THR A 369 -4.13 -9.29 16.99
N ASN A 370 -4.06 -8.04 17.46
CA ASN A 370 -5.18 -7.37 18.13
C ASN A 370 -6.39 -7.20 17.20
N LEU A 371 -6.17 -6.98 15.90
CA LEU A 371 -7.24 -6.97 14.91
C LEU A 371 -7.93 -8.34 14.83
N MET A 372 -7.15 -9.43 14.76
CA MET A 372 -7.69 -10.79 14.73
C MET A 372 -8.45 -11.15 16.02
N ILE A 373 -7.98 -10.71 17.19
CA ILE A 373 -8.69 -10.86 18.47
C ILE A 373 -10.00 -10.08 18.45
N THR A 374 -9.97 -8.81 18.06
CA THR A 374 -11.16 -7.94 17.98
C THR A 374 -12.24 -8.51 17.07
N MET A 375 -11.83 -9.14 15.96
CA MET A 375 -12.75 -9.79 15.02
C MET A 375 -13.25 -11.16 15.49
N GLY A 376 -12.63 -11.79 16.48
CA GLY A 376 -12.93 -13.17 16.89
C GLY A 376 -12.27 -14.27 16.03
N VAL A 377 -11.26 -13.92 15.23
CA VAL A 377 -10.43 -14.87 14.48
C VAL A 377 -9.43 -15.57 15.41
N MET A 378 -8.98 -14.88 16.46
CA MET A 378 -8.13 -15.43 17.50
C MET A 378 -8.78 -15.25 18.87
N ASP A 379 -8.56 -16.22 19.76
CA ASP A 379 -8.95 -16.08 21.16
C ASP A 379 -8.02 -15.08 21.86
N GLY A 380 -8.59 -14.23 22.69
CA GLY A 380 -7.83 -13.25 23.46
C GLY A 380 -8.73 -12.19 24.10
N LEU A 381 -8.14 -11.38 24.97
CA LEU A 381 -8.77 -10.19 25.53
C LEU A 381 -8.01 -8.97 25.05
N TYR A 382 -8.67 -8.11 24.28
CA TYR A 382 -8.13 -6.84 23.82
C TYR A 382 -9.25 -5.80 23.84
N ASP A 383 -8.93 -4.61 24.35
CA ASP A 383 -9.80 -3.44 24.31
C ASP A 383 -8.99 -2.27 23.75
N GLY A 384 -9.25 -1.93 22.50
CA GLY A 384 -8.50 -0.88 21.81
C GLY A 384 -8.60 0.47 22.48
N LYS A 385 -9.65 0.76 23.25
CA LYS A 385 -9.78 2.05 23.97
C LYS A 385 -8.70 2.27 25.03
N HIS A 386 -8.09 1.19 25.52
CA HIS A 386 -7.00 1.22 26.49
C HIS A 386 -5.61 1.09 25.82
N ASP A 387 -5.56 0.91 24.49
CA ASP A 387 -4.33 0.90 23.71
C ASP A 387 -3.99 2.34 23.28
N GLU A 388 -2.90 2.86 23.82
CA GLU A 388 -2.38 4.21 23.54
C GLU A 388 -2.26 4.51 22.05
N ASP A 389 -1.86 3.52 21.22
CA ASP A 389 -1.69 3.73 19.78
C ASP A 389 -3.00 3.99 19.05
N THR A 390 -4.15 3.58 19.63
CA THR A 390 -5.45 3.81 19.00
C THR A 390 -6.06 5.15 19.40
N ALA A 391 -5.50 5.87 20.39
CA ALA A 391 -5.94 7.22 20.71
C ALA A 391 -5.71 8.17 19.51
N MET A 392 -6.51 9.24 19.42
CA MET A 392 -6.44 10.17 18.29
C MET A 392 -5.07 10.88 18.19
N ASP A 393 -4.44 11.16 19.33
CA ASP A 393 -3.10 11.73 19.44
C ASP A 393 -1.98 10.67 19.41
N GLY A 394 -2.35 9.39 19.26
CA GLY A 394 -1.45 8.25 19.38
C GLY A 394 -0.90 8.04 20.79
N GLY A 395 -1.57 8.55 21.84
CA GLY A 395 -1.23 8.31 23.24
C GLY A 395 -0.02 9.07 23.76
N ARG A 396 0.63 9.91 22.94
CA ARG A 396 1.77 10.75 23.35
C ARG A 396 1.39 12.21 23.65
N GLY A 397 0.11 12.56 23.59
CA GLY A 397 -0.34 13.95 23.60
C GLY A 397 -0.31 14.58 22.20
N TRP A 398 -1.07 15.66 22.05
CA TRP A 398 -1.03 16.51 20.87
C TRP A 398 0.30 17.26 20.79
N LEU A 399 1.00 17.13 19.65
CA LEU A 399 2.24 17.86 19.44
C LEU A 399 1.94 19.36 19.30
N SER A 400 2.71 20.18 20.00
CA SER A 400 2.70 21.63 19.80
C SER A 400 3.33 21.98 18.44
N LYS A 401 3.05 23.19 17.94
CA LYS A 401 3.68 23.68 16.72
C LYS A 401 5.21 23.70 16.84
N GLU A 402 5.73 24.10 18.00
CA GLU A 402 7.16 24.12 18.27
C GLU A 402 7.79 22.73 18.26
N GLU A 403 7.06 21.71 18.74
CA GLU A 403 7.48 20.31 18.71
C GLU A 403 7.49 19.76 17.28
N MET A 404 6.43 20.01 16.50
CA MET A 404 6.38 19.63 15.09
C MET A 404 7.50 20.30 14.28
N ASP A 405 7.69 21.61 14.44
CA ASP A 405 8.77 22.35 13.79
C ASP A 405 10.15 21.81 14.20
N LYS A 406 10.30 21.31 15.43
CA LYS A 406 11.56 20.70 15.90
C LYS A 406 11.82 19.38 15.18
N VAL A 407 10.82 18.50 15.11
CA VAL A 407 10.92 17.22 14.40
C VAL A 407 11.26 17.45 12.93
N GLU A 408 10.61 18.41 12.28
CA GLU A 408 10.90 18.78 10.88
C GLU A 408 12.33 19.33 10.72
N ARG A 409 12.77 20.26 11.60
CA ARG A 409 14.15 20.78 11.57
C ARG A 409 15.19 19.68 11.74
N ASP A 410 14.94 18.69 12.58
CA ASP A 410 15.89 17.59 12.81
C ASP A 410 15.96 16.65 11.61
N LEU A 411 14.83 16.41 10.93
CA LEU A 411 14.81 15.73 9.62
C LEU A 411 15.62 16.51 8.57
N VAL A 412 15.42 17.83 8.45
CA VAL A 412 16.17 18.67 7.49
C VAL A 412 17.66 18.65 7.77
N LYS A 413 18.09 18.72 9.04
CA LYS A 413 19.51 18.60 9.41
C LYS A 413 20.10 17.25 8.99
N MET A 414 19.37 16.15 9.21
CA MET A 414 19.79 14.81 8.79
C MET A 414 19.98 14.74 7.27
N LEU A 415 19.03 15.29 6.50
CA LEU A 415 19.10 15.35 5.04
C LEU A 415 20.30 16.18 4.56
N LEU A 416 20.56 17.35 5.14
CA LEU A 416 21.72 18.18 4.83
C LEU A 416 23.04 17.45 5.12
N GLY A 417 23.07 16.63 6.18
CA GLY A 417 24.17 15.71 6.48
C GLY A 417 24.43 14.74 5.33
N LYS A 418 23.41 14.01 4.88
CA LYS A 418 23.50 13.07 3.74
C LYS A 418 23.98 13.74 2.45
N VAL A 419 23.49 14.94 2.16
CA VAL A 419 23.93 15.73 0.99
C VAL A 419 25.41 16.08 1.09
N ARG A 420 25.88 16.53 2.26
CA ARG A 420 27.28 16.85 2.50
C ARG A 420 28.18 15.63 2.33
N ASP A 421 27.77 14.49 2.87
CA ASP A 421 28.53 13.24 2.79
C ASP A 421 28.65 12.77 1.32
N ARG A 422 27.57 12.87 0.54
CA ARG A 422 27.56 12.61 -0.91
C ARG A 422 28.53 13.54 -1.67
N ASP A 423 28.52 14.83 -1.37
CA ASP A 423 29.43 15.79 -2.00
C ASP A 423 30.90 15.48 -1.67
N GLN A 424 31.17 15.01 -0.45
CA GLN A 424 32.51 14.57 -0.05
C GLN A 424 32.93 13.30 -0.79
N GLU A 425 32.05 12.30 -0.89
CA GLU A 425 32.31 11.07 -1.65
C GLU A 425 32.54 11.35 -3.14
N ALA A 426 31.73 12.22 -3.75
CA ALA A 426 31.89 12.61 -5.15
C ALA A 426 33.26 13.27 -5.40
N LYS A 427 33.65 14.20 -4.52
CA LYS A 427 34.98 14.84 -4.55
C LYS A 427 36.10 13.83 -4.33
N ALA A 428 35.92 12.84 -3.46
CA ALA A 428 36.91 11.78 -3.22
C ALA A 428 37.09 10.90 -4.47
N LYS A 429 35.99 10.43 -5.07
CA LYS A 429 36.01 9.66 -6.33
C LYS A 429 36.62 10.45 -7.49
N GLU A 430 36.36 11.75 -7.57
CA GLU A 430 36.99 12.62 -8.57
C GLU A 430 38.50 12.75 -8.34
N ARG A 431 38.95 12.94 -7.09
CA ARG A 431 40.37 12.98 -6.74
C ARG A 431 41.07 11.66 -7.08
N GLU A 432 40.43 10.52 -6.82
CA GLU A 432 40.94 9.19 -7.19
C GLU A 432 41.03 9.02 -8.71
N ARG A 433 40.01 9.41 -9.48
CA ARG A 433 40.05 9.39 -10.94
C ARG A 433 41.18 10.25 -11.50
N ARG A 434 41.41 11.45 -10.94
CA ARG A 434 42.53 12.33 -11.33
C ARG A 434 43.89 11.69 -11.01
N ARG A 435 44.04 11.04 -9.86
CA ARG A 435 45.26 10.30 -9.49
C ARG A 435 45.50 9.08 -10.38
N GLY A 436 44.45 8.30 -10.67
CA GLY A 436 44.52 7.14 -11.56
C GLY A 436 44.81 7.50 -13.02
N GLY A 437 44.25 8.60 -13.53
CA GLY A 437 44.52 9.12 -14.86
C GLY A 437 45.95 9.64 -15.04
N SER A 438 46.54 10.24 -14.00
CA SER A 438 47.95 10.67 -13.99
C SER A 438 48.92 9.48 -14.12
N THR A 439 48.63 8.34 -13.51
CA THR A 439 49.44 7.12 -13.62
C THR A 439 49.38 6.46 -15.01
N VAL A 440 48.30 6.65 -15.77
CA VAL A 440 48.18 6.11 -17.14
C VAL A 440 48.97 6.98 -18.13
N TRP A 441 48.91 8.31 -18.01
CA TRP A 441 49.70 9.22 -18.85
C TRP A 441 51.21 9.16 -18.57
N GLY A 442 51.61 8.91 -17.32
CA GLY A 442 53.02 8.70 -16.96
C GLY A 442 53.65 7.42 -17.53
N ARG A 443 52.85 6.41 -17.91
CA ARG A 443 53.34 5.20 -18.61
C ARG A 443 53.36 5.32 -20.13
N VAL A 444 52.58 6.24 -20.71
CA VAL A 444 52.52 6.45 -22.18
C VAL A 444 53.59 7.42 -22.67
N LEU A 445 54.09 8.32 -21.81
CA LEU A 445 55.17 9.27 -22.15
C LEU A 445 56.57 8.80 -21.69
N GLY A 446 56.69 7.55 -21.25
CA GLY A 446 57.94 6.92 -20.83
C GLY A 446 58.30 5.71 -21.69
N LEU A 447 58.38 5.91 -23.01
CA LEU A 447 59.09 5.06 -23.97
C LEU A 447 59.79 5.95 -25.00
#